data_AF-A0ABD3NH55-F1
#
_entry.id   AF-A0ABD3NH55-F1
#
_cell.length_a   1.000
_cell.length_b   1.000
_cell.length_c   1.000
_cell.angle_alpha   90.00
_cell.angle_beta   90.00
_cell.angle_gamma   90.00
#
_symmetry.space_group_name_H-M   'P 1'
#
loop_
_entity.id
_entity.type
_entity.pdbx_description
1 polymer ?
#
loop_
_entity_poly.entity_id
_entity_poly.type
_entity_poly.pdbx_seq_one_letter_code
_entity_poly.pdbx_strand_id
1 'polypeptide(L)'
;MKMLWSALVALSSIQCNAKNFAAFSHGNVERGGIIQIQKRMQAWNIDGSSSHRPKSSSHIKDWENATGSLRNNCSFEDCNCTDPSSLVGGHVRVLGIGVCIVPICRRCNYFRNSLRFQDTNGNNSYLRAYSELMKTDFTMDMKNAPRRLK
;
A
#
# COMPACT_ATOMS: atom_id res chain seq x y z
N MET A 1 27.73 -32.47 50.93
CA MET A 1 28.08 -31.44 49.93
C MET A 1 27.06 -31.53 48.80
N LYS A 2 26.20 -30.51 48.66
CA LYS A 2 25.01 -30.51 47.78
C LYS A 2 25.33 -29.96 46.39
N MET A 3 24.62 -30.49 45.41
CA MET A 3 24.70 -30.28 43.96
C MET A 3 24.04 -28.95 43.48
N LEU A 4 24.66 -28.37 42.44
CA LEU A 4 24.13 -27.88 41.13
C LEU A 4 22.89 -26.95 41.00
N TRP A 5 23.08 -25.96 40.09
CA TRP A 5 22.14 -25.21 39.21
C TRP A 5 21.29 -24.10 39.89
N SER A 6 21.03 -22.90 39.35
CA SER A 6 20.90 -22.43 37.96
C SER A 6 21.22 -20.94 37.82
N ALA A 7 21.66 -20.54 36.63
CA ALA A 7 21.77 -19.15 36.18
C ALA A 7 20.37 -18.55 35.90
N LEU A 8 20.20 -17.26 36.24
CA LEU A 8 19.01 -16.47 35.89
C LEU A 8 19.45 -15.24 35.10
N VAL A 9 19.12 -15.28 33.80
CA VAL A 9 19.16 -14.17 32.85
C VAL A 9 17.94 -13.29 33.11
N ALA A 10 18.15 -12.00 33.37
CA ALA A 10 17.07 -11.01 33.38
C ALA A 10 17.25 -10.05 32.20
N LEU A 11 16.49 -10.29 31.14
CA LEU A 11 16.27 -9.39 30.02
C LEU A 11 15.36 -8.24 30.48
N SER A 12 15.89 -7.02 30.54
CA SER A 12 15.09 -5.81 30.73
C SER A 12 14.48 -5.37 29.38
N SER A 13 13.21 -5.75 29.22
CA SER A 13 12.10 -4.97 28.66
C SER A 13 12.42 -3.88 27.62
N ILE A 14 12.23 -4.23 26.34
CA ILE A 14 12.01 -3.27 25.25
C ILE A 14 10.63 -2.63 25.46
N GLN A 15 10.60 -1.35 25.84
CA GLN A 15 9.40 -0.52 25.78
C GLN A 15 9.08 -0.18 24.32
N CYS A 16 8.23 -0.99 23.68
CA CYS A 16 7.58 -0.60 22.44
C CYS A 16 6.51 0.45 22.73
N ASN A 17 6.81 1.69 22.34
CA ASN A 17 5.93 2.85 22.47
C ASN A 17 4.80 2.74 21.43
N ALA A 18 3.71 2.06 21.79
CA ALA A 18 2.48 2.00 21.02
C ALA A 18 1.69 3.31 21.20
N LYS A 19 2.00 4.31 20.38
CA LYS A 19 1.14 5.51 20.24
C LYS A 19 0.85 5.73 18.77
N ASN A 20 -0.42 5.47 18.41
CA ASN A 20 -1.23 6.08 17.34
C ASN A 20 -2.13 5.05 16.66
N PHE A 21 -3.20 4.64 17.35
CA PHE A 21 -4.40 4.11 16.69
C PHE A 21 -5.45 5.22 16.70
N ALA A 22 -5.54 5.96 15.60
CA ALA A 22 -6.70 6.80 15.31
C ALA A 22 -7.65 6.00 14.41
N ALA A 23 -8.86 5.79 14.89
CA ALA A 23 -9.93 5.08 14.19
C ALA A 23 -10.30 5.81 12.89
N PHE A 24 -10.37 5.09 11.76
CA PHE A 24 -11.15 5.53 10.60
C PHE A 24 -11.75 4.32 9.81
N SER A 25 -13.05 4.16 10.00
CA SER A 25 -14.06 3.49 9.15
C SER A 25 -13.94 1.97 8.87
N HIS A 26 -14.90 1.21 9.41
CA HIS A 26 -15.41 -0.10 8.93
C HIS A 26 -14.39 -1.23 8.66
N GLY A 27 -13.72 -1.73 9.71
CA GLY A 27 -13.10 -3.07 9.70
C GLY A 27 -11.69 -3.18 9.12
N ASN A 28 -11.14 -2.13 8.51
CA ASN A 28 -9.76 -2.15 8.02
C ASN A 28 -8.75 -2.29 9.17
N VAL A 29 -7.66 -3.02 8.92
CA VAL A 29 -6.60 -3.26 9.93
C VAL A 29 -5.38 -2.41 9.56
N GLU A 30 -4.97 -1.50 10.45
CA GLU A 30 -3.76 -0.68 10.26
C GLU A 30 -2.62 -1.16 11.17
N ARG A 31 -1.42 -1.33 10.62
CA ARG A 31 -0.19 -1.68 11.35
C ARG A 31 1.02 -1.01 10.70
N GLY A 32 1.70 -0.11 11.42
CA GLY A 32 2.96 0.48 10.97
C GLY A 32 2.89 1.20 9.60
N GLY A 33 1.76 1.81 9.27
CA GLY A 33 1.54 2.46 7.96
C GLY A 33 1.04 1.52 6.85
N ILE A 34 0.83 0.24 7.15
CA ILE A 34 0.14 -0.71 6.28
C ILE A 34 -1.34 -0.75 6.64
N ILE A 35 -2.22 -0.69 5.64
CA ILE A 35 -3.66 -0.94 5.81
C ILE A 35 -4.05 -2.17 5.01
N GLN A 36 -4.71 -3.14 5.63
CA GLN A 36 -5.44 -4.17 4.90
C GLN A 36 -6.92 -3.77 4.77
N ILE A 37 -7.39 -3.58 3.54
CA ILE A 37 -8.80 -3.25 3.29
C ILE A 37 -9.67 -4.51 3.36
N GLN A 38 -10.78 -4.50 4.10
CA GLN A 38 -11.62 -5.70 4.25
C GLN A 38 -12.67 -5.87 3.14
N LYS A 39 -12.94 -4.79 2.41
CA LYS A 39 -13.90 -4.75 1.29
C LYS A 39 -13.25 -4.06 0.10
N ARG A 40 -13.86 -4.19 -1.07
CA ARG A 40 -13.42 -3.42 -2.24
C ARG A 40 -13.51 -1.92 -1.95
N MET A 41 -12.53 -1.17 -2.43
CA MET A 41 -12.41 0.27 -2.18
C MET A 41 -12.19 1.00 -3.49
N GLN A 42 -12.90 2.12 -3.70
CA GLN A 42 -12.67 2.97 -4.86
C GLN A 42 -11.25 3.54 -4.84
N ALA A 43 -10.56 3.45 -5.96
CA ALA A 43 -9.19 3.91 -6.05
C ALA A 43 -8.74 4.22 -7.48
N TRP A 44 -7.82 5.17 -7.61
CA TRP A 44 -7.36 5.68 -8.91
C TRP A 44 -5.85 5.76 -8.98
N ASN A 45 -5.28 5.44 -10.14
CA ASN A 45 -3.85 5.59 -10.36
C ASN A 45 -3.47 7.07 -10.34
N ILE A 46 -2.41 7.42 -9.62
CA ILE A 46 -1.92 8.80 -9.49
C ILE A 46 -0.75 9.03 -10.44
N ASP A 47 -0.78 10.17 -11.12
CA ASP A 47 0.32 10.64 -11.95
C ASP A 47 1.26 11.58 -11.20
N GLY A 48 2.41 11.91 -11.78
CA GLY A 48 3.35 12.85 -11.15
C GLY A 48 4.07 12.27 -9.94
N SER A 49 4.17 10.94 -9.84
CA SER A 49 4.89 10.26 -8.77
C SER A 49 6.41 10.13 -8.99
N SER A 50 6.94 10.70 -10.07
CA SER A 50 8.35 10.58 -10.45
C SER A 50 9.33 11.15 -9.41
N SER A 51 8.90 12.14 -8.63
CA SER A 51 9.68 12.70 -7.52
C SER A 51 9.65 11.84 -6.25
N HIS A 52 8.64 10.97 -6.10
CA HIS A 52 8.58 10.04 -4.99
C HIS A 52 9.49 8.84 -5.28
N ARG A 53 10.72 8.86 -4.78
CA ARG A 53 11.70 7.78 -4.99
C ARG A 53 11.45 6.60 -4.05
N PRO A 54 11.62 5.35 -4.52
CA PRO A 54 11.57 4.20 -3.62
C PRO A 54 12.75 4.23 -2.65
N LYS A 55 12.56 3.64 -1.47
CA LYS A 55 13.62 3.44 -0.46
C LYS A 55 14.51 2.25 -0.81
N SER A 56 13.93 1.26 -1.50
CA SER A 56 14.58 0.07 -2.03
C SER A 56 14.80 0.21 -3.55
N SER A 57 15.02 -0.91 -4.25
CA SER A 57 15.21 -0.93 -5.70
C SER A 57 13.97 -0.52 -6.52
N SER A 58 12.76 -0.60 -5.93
CA SER A 58 11.50 -0.27 -6.60
C SER A 58 10.35 -0.08 -5.59
N HIS A 59 9.27 0.60 -5.99
CA HIS A 59 8.09 0.78 -5.12
C HIS A 59 7.43 -0.53 -4.73
N ILE A 60 7.38 -1.49 -5.64
CA ILE A 60 6.87 -2.82 -5.30
C ILE A 60 7.76 -3.54 -4.29
N LYS A 61 9.08 -3.31 -4.33
CA LYS A 61 9.97 -3.89 -3.32
C LYS A 61 9.80 -3.22 -1.96
N ASP A 62 9.58 -1.91 -1.92
CA ASP A 62 9.22 -1.21 -0.67
C ASP A 62 7.93 -1.77 -0.08
N TRP A 63 6.92 -2.01 -0.93
CA TRP A 63 5.67 -2.62 -0.51
C TRP A 63 5.89 -4.04 0.06
N GLU A 64 6.61 -4.92 -0.66
CA GLU A 64 6.90 -6.29 -0.17
C GLU A 64 7.64 -6.27 1.16
N ASN A 65 8.61 -5.36 1.32
CA ASN A 65 9.37 -5.23 2.56
C ASN A 65 8.50 -4.71 3.71
N ALA A 66 7.56 -3.82 3.43
CA ALA A 66 6.71 -3.22 4.46
C ALA A 66 5.53 -4.11 4.87
N THR A 67 4.95 -4.88 3.94
CA THR A 67 3.86 -5.81 4.24
C THR A 67 4.35 -7.20 4.67
N GLY A 68 5.56 -7.60 4.26
CA GLY A 68 6.03 -8.98 4.38
C GLY A 68 5.38 -9.94 3.37
N SER A 69 4.55 -9.42 2.47
CA SER A 69 3.80 -10.20 1.48
C SER A 69 4.51 -10.23 0.13
N LEU A 70 4.24 -11.29 -0.65
CA LEU A 70 4.71 -11.40 -2.02
C LEU A 70 3.73 -10.74 -3.01
N ARG A 71 4.28 -10.12 -4.06
CA ARG A 71 3.47 -9.59 -5.17
C ARG A 71 2.89 -10.74 -6.01
N ASN A 72 1.62 -11.08 -5.81
CA ASN A 72 1.01 -12.20 -6.55
C ASN A 72 -0.04 -11.75 -7.57
N ASN A 73 -0.70 -10.61 -7.33
CA ASN A 73 -1.80 -10.15 -8.17
C ASN A 73 -1.79 -8.63 -8.33
N CYS A 74 -2.34 -8.15 -9.44
CA CYS A 74 -2.73 -6.75 -9.56
C CYS A 74 -3.89 -6.46 -8.58
N SER A 75 -3.76 -5.37 -7.82
CA SER A 75 -4.71 -5.00 -6.77
C SER A 75 -6.05 -4.49 -7.31
N PHE A 76 -6.14 -4.12 -8.59
CA PHE A 76 -7.42 -3.74 -9.22
C PHE A 76 -8.31 -4.96 -9.46
N GLU A 77 -9.59 -4.86 -9.07
CA GLU A 77 -10.57 -5.95 -9.03
C GLU A 77 -10.90 -6.56 -10.41
N ASP A 78 -10.94 -5.72 -11.43
CA ASP A 78 -11.19 -6.06 -12.83
C ASP A 78 -9.91 -6.46 -13.59
N CYS A 79 -8.75 -6.56 -12.92
CA CYS A 79 -7.49 -6.95 -13.55
C CYS A 79 -7.05 -8.37 -13.16
N ASN A 80 -7.06 -9.29 -14.12
CA ASN A 80 -6.67 -10.69 -13.91
C ASN A 80 -5.15 -10.93 -14.09
N CYS A 81 -4.32 -9.90 -13.89
CA CYS A 81 -2.89 -10.03 -14.06
C CYS A 81 -2.24 -10.64 -12.82
N THR A 82 -1.72 -11.85 -12.99
CA THR A 82 -1.14 -12.71 -11.94
C THR A 82 0.37 -12.92 -12.10
N ASP A 83 0.98 -12.45 -13.20
CA ASP A 83 2.42 -12.56 -13.44
C ASP A 83 3.20 -11.60 -12.51
N PRO A 84 3.97 -12.10 -11.53
CA PRO A 84 4.70 -11.26 -10.58
C PRO A 84 5.70 -10.32 -11.27
N SER A 85 6.29 -10.72 -12.41
CA SER A 85 7.28 -9.91 -13.14
C SER A 85 6.66 -8.67 -13.80
N SER A 86 5.33 -8.67 -13.97
CA SER A 86 4.56 -7.55 -14.50
C SER A 86 4.13 -6.55 -13.42
N LEU A 87 4.19 -6.94 -12.14
CA LEU A 87 3.79 -6.13 -11.00
C LEU A 87 4.92 -5.17 -10.61
N VAL A 88 4.68 -3.88 -10.88
CA VAL A 88 5.67 -2.80 -10.69
C VAL A 88 5.44 -1.98 -9.43
N GLY A 89 4.25 -2.12 -8.85
CA GLY A 89 3.81 -1.23 -7.78
C GLY A 89 3.50 0.16 -8.33
N GLY A 90 2.57 0.86 -7.70
CA GLY A 90 2.25 2.22 -8.12
C GLY A 90 1.46 2.98 -7.09
N HIS A 91 1.49 4.30 -7.24
CA HIS A 91 0.78 5.23 -6.37
C HIS A 91 -0.68 5.27 -6.75
N VAL A 92 -1.54 4.94 -5.79
CA VAL A 92 -2.98 4.90 -5.97
C VAL A 92 -3.63 5.79 -4.91
N ARG A 93 -4.56 6.65 -5.33
CA ARG A 93 -5.43 7.40 -4.42
C ARG A 93 -6.58 6.49 -4.05
N VAL A 94 -6.66 6.08 -2.79
CA VAL A 94 -7.77 5.28 -2.26
C VAL A 94 -8.75 6.20 -1.54
N LEU A 95 -10.03 6.13 -1.92
CA LEU A 95 -11.07 7.00 -1.35
C LEU A 95 -11.18 6.77 0.16
N GLY A 96 -11.15 7.87 0.93
CA GLY A 96 -11.20 7.82 2.40
C GLY A 96 -9.89 7.42 3.09
N ILE A 97 -8.84 7.01 2.37
CA ILE A 97 -7.55 6.60 2.95
C ILE A 97 -6.43 7.57 2.59
N GLY A 98 -6.33 7.98 1.32
CA GLY A 98 -5.22 8.83 0.85
C GLY A 98 -4.38 8.14 -0.22
N VAL A 99 -3.10 8.47 -0.30
CA VAL A 99 -2.18 7.90 -1.28
C VAL A 99 -1.49 6.68 -0.70
N CYS A 100 -1.50 5.59 -1.47
CA CYS A 100 -0.87 4.33 -1.09
C CYS A 100 -0.06 3.76 -2.25
N ILE A 101 0.95 2.96 -1.92
CA ILE A 101 1.56 2.03 -2.85
C ILE A 101 0.87 0.68 -2.72
N VAL A 102 0.52 0.08 -3.85
CA VAL A 102 -0.08 -1.25 -3.95
C VAL A 102 0.51 -2.02 -5.13
N PRO A 103 0.49 -3.37 -5.13
CA PRO A 103 0.87 -4.16 -6.30
C PRO A 103 -0.09 -3.89 -7.45
N ILE A 104 0.40 -3.29 -8.54
CA ILE A 104 -0.34 -3.14 -9.78
C ILE A 104 0.55 -3.48 -10.97
N CYS A 105 -0.04 -4.04 -12.02
CA CYS A 105 0.71 -4.41 -13.21
C CYS A 105 1.05 -3.19 -14.07
N ARG A 106 2.07 -3.30 -14.94
CA ARG A 106 2.49 -2.22 -15.87
C ARG A 106 1.32 -1.61 -16.65
N ARG A 107 0.37 -2.44 -17.10
CA ARG A 107 -0.82 -1.99 -17.83
C ARG A 107 -1.78 -1.14 -16.97
N CYS A 108 -1.98 -1.52 -15.71
CA CYS A 108 -2.81 -0.72 -14.79
C CYS A 108 -2.08 0.53 -14.30
N ASN A 109 -0.75 0.45 -14.15
CA ASN A 109 0.09 1.61 -13.81
C ASN A 109 0.32 2.55 -15.01
N TYR A 110 -0.15 2.18 -16.21
CA TYR A 110 0.08 2.99 -17.38
C TYR A 110 -0.67 4.32 -17.30
N PHE A 111 0.06 5.38 -17.59
CA PHE A 111 -0.37 6.74 -17.39
C PHE A 111 -1.53 7.14 -18.34
N ARG A 112 -1.76 6.44 -19.45
CA ARG A 112 -2.94 6.69 -20.31
C ARG A 112 -4.09 5.69 -20.10
N ASN A 113 -4.07 4.94 -18.99
CA ASN A 113 -5.14 4.00 -18.70
C ASN A 113 -6.36 4.74 -18.09
N SER A 114 -7.32 5.11 -18.93
CA SER A 114 -8.54 5.83 -18.54
C SER A 114 -9.42 5.08 -17.55
N LEU A 115 -9.35 3.74 -17.50
CA LEU A 115 -10.07 2.94 -16.51
C LEU A 115 -9.60 3.21 -15.07
N ARG A 116 -8.44 3.86 -14.90
CA ARG A 116 -7.84 4.15 -13.59
C ARG A 116 -7.82 5.64 -13.26
N PHE A 117 -8.46 6.48 -14.07
CA PHE A 117 -8.50 7.91 -13.85
C PHE A 117 -9.53 8.28 -12.80
N GLN A 118 -9.24 9.31 -12.01
CA GLN A 118 -10.24 9.90 -11.13
C GLN A 118 -11.13 10.79 -11.98
N ASP A 119 -11.90 10.22 -12.92
CA ASP A 119 -12.87 10.84 -13.82
C ASP A 119 -14.11 9.96 -14.04
N THR A 120 -15.07 10.40 -14.86
CA THR A 120 -16.29 9.62 -15.15
C THR A 120 -15.99 8.23 -15.73
N ASN A 121 -14.86 8.05 -16.40
CA ASN A 121 -14.46 6.77 -16.97
C ASN A 121 -13.83 5.83 -15.93
N GLY A 122 -13.07 6.36 -14.98
CA GLY A 122 -12.47 5.57 -13.90
C GLY A 122 -13.25 5.58 -12.58
N ASN A 123 -14.47 6.13 -12.53
CA ASN A 123 -15.39 6.04 -11.40
C ASN A 123 -15.79 4.60 -10.99
N ASN A 124 -15.44 3.60 -11.82
CA ASN A 124 -15.61 2.18 -11.53
C ASN A 124 -14.29 1.46 -11.19
N SER A 125 -13.24 2.21 -10.84
CA SER A 125 -11.93 1.65 -10.47
C SER A 125 -11.90 1.25 -9.00
N TYR A 126 -11.80 -0.05 -8.73
CA TYR A 126 -11.81 -0.61 -7.37
C TYR A 126 -10.56 -1.45 -7.10
N LEU A 127 -10.00 -1.32 -5.90
CA LEU A 127 -9.08 -2.31 -5.35
C LEU A 127 -9.86 -3.51 -4.80
N ARG A 128 -9.28 -4.71 -4.94
CA ARG A 128 -9.80 -5.97 -4.40
C ARG A 128 -9.90 -5.90 -2.87
N ALA A 129 -10.90 -6.56 -2.31
CA ALA A 129 -10.92 -6.84 -0.88
C ALA A 129 -9.64 -7.59 -0.44
N TYR A 130 -9.24 -7.39 0.80
CA TYR A 130 -8.03 -7.92 1.44
C TYR A 130 -6.70 -7.45 0.83
N SER A 131 -6.73 -6.44 -0.05
CA SER A 131 -5.50 -5.80 -0.52
C SER A 131 -4.77 -5.10 0.62
N GLU A 132 -3.45 -5.23 0.66
CA GLU A 132 -2.60 -4.50 1.60
C GLU A 132 -2.07 -3.24 0.93
N LEU A 133 -2.23 -2.11 1.61
CA LEU A 133 -1.88 -0.78 1.15
C LEU A 133 -0.71 -0.27 1.99
N MET A 134 0.37 0.16 1.36
CA MET A 134 1.45 0.87 2.06
C MET A 134 1.20 2.38 1.95
N LYS A 135 0.83 3.05 3.04
CA LYS A 135 0.66 4.52 3.04
C LYS A 135 1.95 5.21 2.62
N THR A 136 1.81 6.29 1.87
CA THR A 136 2.94 7.10 1.40
C THR A 136 2.54 8.57 1.33
N ASP A 137 3.53 9.44 1.24
CA ASP A 137 3.34 10.88 1.19
C ASP A 137 2.69 11.30 -0.13
N PHE A 138 1.83 12.31 -0.04
CA PHE A 138 1.22 12.93 -1.21
C PHE A 138 2.08 14.10 -1.69
N THR A 139 2.93 13.85 -2.67
CA THR A 139 3.87 14.88 -3.15
C THR A 139 3.17 16.02 -3.88
N MET A 140 3.84 17.16 -3.98
CA MET A 140 3.32 18.32 -4.71
C MET A 140 3.15 18.03 -6.21
N ASP A 141 4.02 17.21 -6.80
CA ASP A 141 3.90 16.81 -8.21
C ASP A 141 2.65 15.96 -8.43
N MET A 142 2.38 15.00 -7.53
CA MET A 142 1.13 14.27 -7.54
C MET A 142 -0.06 15.21 -7.38
N LYS A 143 0.06 16.24 -6.51
CA LYS A 143 -0.95 17.30 -6.30
C LYS A 143 -1.33 18.03 -7.58
N ASN A 144 -0.32 18.39 -8.36
CA ASN A 144 -0.47 19.25 -9.53
C ASN A 144 -0.67 18.47 -10.84
N ALA A 145 -0.62 17.14 -10.79
CA ALA A 145 -0.75 16.33 -11.99
C ALA A 145 -2.17 16.40 -12.62
N PRO A 146 -2.28 16.45 -13.96
CA PRO A 146 -3.53 16.79 -14.67
C PRO A 146 -4.63 15.72 -14.67
N ARG A 147 -4.53 14.65 -13.86
CA ARG A 147 -5.49 13.51 -13.83
C ARG A 147 -6.62 13.61 -12.80
N ARG A 148 -6.81 14.75 -12.18
CA ARG A 148 -7.92 14.96 -11.25
C ARG A 148 -9.11 15.50 -12.03
N LEU A 149 -10.30 14.96 -11.77
CA LEU A 149 -11.54 15.70 -12.00
C LEU A 149 -11.35 17.14 -11.53
N LYS A 150 -11.61 18.06 -12.47
CA LYS A 150 -12.13 19.40 -12.13
C LYS A 150 -13.50 19.23 -11.48
#